data_AF-A0A844MUU5-F1
#
_entry.id   AF-A0A844MUU5-F1
#
_cell.length_a   1.000
_cell.length_b   1.000
_cell.length_c   1.000
_cell.angle_alpha   90.00
_cell.angle_beta   90.00
_cell.angle_gamma   90.00
#
_symmetry.space_group_name_H-M   'P 1'
#
loop_
_entity.id
_entity.type
_entity.pdbx_description
1 polymer ?
#
loop_
_entity_poly.entity_id
_entity_poly.type
_entity_poly.pdbx_seq_one_letter_code
_entity_poly.pdbx_strand_id
1 'polypeptide(L)' 'MSTLLEQAVTKLKKLPLSQQEAMAKKILEDLEELEDENQWDEAFSRSSDALAKLAGIAMARYYARQTEELDPDTL' A
#
# COMPACT_ATOMS: atom_id res chain seq x y z
N MET A 1 -19.42 15.56 4.50
CA MET A 1 -19.25 14.25 3.86
C MET A 1 -19.55 14.44 2.37
N SER A 2 -18.94 13.70 1.45
CA SER A 2 -19.28 13.89 0.03
C SER A 2 -20.74 13.49 -0.21
N THR A 3 -21.41 14.14 -1.16
CA THR A 3 -22.83 13.82 -1.47
C THR A 3 -23.01 12.33 -1.81
N LEU A 4 -22.02 11.72 -2.47
CA LEU A 4 -22.04 10.30 -2.80
C LEU A 4 -21.93 9.40 -1.56
N LEU A 5 -21.05 9.72 -0.61
CA LEU A 5 -20.88 8.93 0.62
C LEU A 5 -22.11 9.05 1.53
N GLU A 6 -22.73 10.23 1.62
CA GLU A 6 -23.99 10.42 2.35
C GLU A 6 -25.13 9.56 1.77
N GLN A 7 -25.22 9.49 0.44
CA GLN A 7 -26.19 8.62 -0.24
C GLN A 7 -25.92 7.14 0.02
N ALA A 8 -24.66 6.72 -0.01
CA ALA A 8 -24.25 5.35 0.29
C ALA A 8 -24.65 4.95 1.71
N VAL A 9 -24.26 5.74 2.73
CA VAL A 9 -24.63 5.50 4.13
C VAL A 9 -26.15 5.46 4.32
N THR A 10 -26.88 6.35 3.65
CA THR A 10 -28.35 6.36 3.71
C THR A 10 -28.96 5.07 3.17
N LYS A 11 -28.41 4.51 2.08
CA LYS A 11 -28.87 3.22 1.52
C LYS A 11 -28.51 2.06 2.45
N LEU A 12 -27.31 2.06 3.04
CA LEU A 12 -26.87 1.02 3.97
C LEU A 12 -27.79 0.91 5.19
N LYS A 13 -28.18 2.04 5.78
CA LYS A 13 -29.09 2.09 6.93
C LYS A 13 -30.47 1.45 6.68
N LYS A 14 -30.88 1.29 5.42
CA LYS A 14 -32.17 0.67 5.05
C LYS A 14 -32.09 -0.84 4.88
N LEU A 15 -30.89 -1.43 4.89
CA LEU A 15 -30.70 -2.87 4.72
C LEU A 15 -31.05 -3.63 6.01
N PRO A 16 -31.37 -4.94 5.95
CA PRO A 16 -31.42 -5.80 7.13
C PRO A 16 -30.09 -5.82 7.89
N LEU A 17 -30.13 -6.02 9.21
CA LEU A 17 -28.95 -5.95 10.08
C LEU A 17 -27.79 -6.84 9.59
N SER A 18 -28.08 -8.08 9.19
CA SER A 18 -27.05 -9.00 8.68
C SER A 18 -26.35 -8.49 7.41
N GLN A 19 -27.07 -7.76 6.56
CA GLN A 19 -26.49 -7.14 5.36
C GLN A 19 -25.73 -5.85 5.71
N GLN A 20 -26.17 -5.10 6.71
CA GLN A 20 -25.43 -3.95 7.23
C GLN A 20 -24.08 -4.40 7.80
N GLU A 21 -24.07 -5.43 8.63
CA GLU A 21 -22.85 -5.99 9.23
C GLU A 21 -21.90 -6.54 8.16
N ALA A 22 -22.41 -7.30 7.20
CA ALA A 22 -21.61 -7.83 6.11
C ALA A 22 -20.97 -6.71 5.26
N MET A 23 -21.69 -5.61 5.04
CA MET A 23 -21.14 -4.47 4.30
C MET A 23 -20.19 -3.63 5.15
N ALA A 24 -20.50 -3.42 6.43
CA ALA A 24 -19.63 -2.70 7.34
C ALA A 24 -18.25 -3.37 7.44
N LYS A 25 -18.22 -4.71 7.49
CA LYS A 25 -16.97 -5.47 7.49
C LYS A 25 -16.11 -5.16 6.26
N LYS A 26 -16.70 -5.21 5.06
CA LYS A 26 -15.99 -4.91 3.81
C LYS A 26 -15.50 -3.47 3.75
N ILE A 27 -16.33 -2.52 4.14
CA ILE A 27 -15.95 -1.10 4.15
C ILE A 27 -14.78 -0.87 5.11
N LEU A 28 -14.77 -1.53 6.27
CA LEU A 28 -13.67 -1.42 7.22
C LEU A 28 -12.38 -2.05 6.68
N GLU A 29 -12.46 -3.23 6.05
CA GLU A 29 -11.32 -3.86 5.36
C GLU A 29 -10.75 -2.92 4.27
N ASP A 30 -11.59 -2.37 3.40
CA ASP A 30 -11.16 -1.45 2.34
C ASP A 30 -10.51 -0.17 2.91
N LEU A 31 -11.00 0.33 4.06
CA LEU A 31 -10.43 1.52 4.71
C LEU A 31 -9.07 1.24 5.36
N GLU A 32 -8.89 0.06 5.94
CA GLU A 32 -7.61 -0.38 6.50
C GLU A 32 -6.54 -0.46 5.40
N GLU A 33 -6.87 -1.03 4.23
CA GLU A 33 -5.96 -1.07 3.08
C GLU A 33 -5.52 0.34 2.64
N LEU A 34 -6.45 1.31 2.61
CA LEU A 34 -6.12 2.70 2.29
C LEU A 34 -5.21 3.35 3.35
N GLU A 35 -5.40 3.04 4.64
CA GLU A 35 -4.52 3.54 5.70
C GLU A 35 -3.11 2.97 5.57
N ASP A 36 -2.98 1.68 5.26
CA ASP A 36 -1.70 1.02 5.00
C ASP A 36 -0.99 1.60 3.77
N GLU A 37 -1.72 1.83 2.67
CA GLU A 37 -1.19 2.48 1.46
C GLU A 37 -0.66 3.89 1.77
N ASN A 38 -1.43 4.69 2.52
CA ASN A 38 -1.01 6.03 2.91
C ASN A 38 0.26 6.03 3.79
N GLN A 39 0.35 5.07 4.73
CA GLN A 39 1.55 4.90 5.55
C GLN A 39 2.76 4.50 4.70
N TRP A 40 2.55 3.63 3.71
CA TRP A 40 3.58 3.26 2.75
C TRP A 40 4.06 4.45 1.92
N ASP A 41 3.14 5.24 1.37
CA ASP A 41 3.45 6.43 0.59
C ASP A 41 4.21 7.47 1.43
N GLU A 42 3.79 7.69 2.68
CA GLU A 42 4.48 8.60 3.59
C GLU A 42 5.90 8.11 3.89
N ALA A 43 6.06 6.83 4.25
CA ALA A 43 7.37 6.26 4.54
C ALA A 43 8.29 6.29 3.31
N PHE A 44 7.75 5.94 2.14
CA PHE A 44 8.48 5.94 0.88
C PHE A 44 8.91 7.35 0.46
N SER A 45 8.04 8.35 0.62
CA SER A 45 8.36 9.75 0.29
C SER A 45 9.59 10.29 1.04
N ARG A 46 9.88 9.75 2.23
CA ARG A 46 11.02 10.12 3.08
C ARG A 46 12.26 9.26 2.83
N SER A 47 12.17 8.24 1.99
CA SER A 47 13.22 7.24 1.78
C SER A 47 14.19 7.58 0.64
N SER A 48 13.94 8.65 -0.13
CA SER A 48 14.68 9.01 -1.35
C SER A 48 16.20 9.06 -1.16
N ASP A 49 16.69 9.76 -0.14
CA ASP A 49 18.13 9.88 0.14
C ASP A 49 18.75 8.53 0.54
N ALA A 50 18.04 7.73 1.34
CA ALA A 50 18.50 6.42 1.75
C ALA A 50 18.58 5.45 0.56
N LEU A 51 17.55 5.46 -0.31
CA LEU A 51 17.52 4.68 -1.54
C LEU A 51 18.62 5.14 -2.52
N ALA A 52 18.84 6.45 -2.67
CA ALA A 52 19.92 6.97 -3.51
C ALA A 52 21.30 6.52 -3.02
N LYS A 53 21.51 6.50 -1.70
CA LYS A 53 22.76 5.97 -1.10
C LYS A 53 22.93 4.48 -1.39
N LEU A 54 21.88 3.67 -1.22
CA LEU A 54 21.91 2.24 -1.50
C LEU A 54 22.18 1.97 -3.00
N ALA A 55 21.52 2.71 -3.89
CA ALA A 55 21.75 2.63 -5.32
C ALA A 55 23.21 2.99 -5.68
N GLY A 56 23.76 4.05 -5.08
CA GLY A 56 25.17 4.42 -5.25
C GLY A 56 26.14 3.31 -4.82
N ILE A 57 25.88 2.66 -3.68
CA ILE A 57 26.68 1.53 -3.19
C ILE A 57 26.60 0.33 -4.16
N ALA A 58 25.39 -0.01 -4.61
CA ALA A 58 25.18 -1.10 -5.55
C ALA A 58 25.93 -0.85 -6.87
N MET A 59 25.87 0.38 -7.39
CA MET A 59 26.61 0.77 -8.59
C MET A 59 28.12 0.73 -8.39
N ALA A 60 28.63 1.20 -7.25
CA ALA A 60 30.05 1.09 -6.93
C ALA A 60 30.53 -0.36 -6.92
N ARG A 61 29.75 -1.28 -6.33
CA ARG A 61 30.04 -2.73 -6.32
C ARG A 61 30.03 -3.33 -7.73
N TYR A 62 29.05 -2.95 -8.55
CA TYR A 62 28.98 -3.39 -9.94
C TYR A 62 30.22 -2.97 -10.73
N TYR A 63 30.62 -1.69 -10.64
CA TYR A 63 31.82 -1.20 -11.31
C TYR A 63 33.11 -1.81 -10.77
N ALA A 64 33.14 -2.18 -9.49
CA ALA A 64 34.24 -2.92 -8.89
C ALA A 64 34.26 -4.43 -9.25
N ARG A 65 33.32 -4.89 -10.10
CA ARG A 65 33.11 -6.31 -10.45
C ARG A 65 32.89 -7.21 -9.22
N GLN A 66 32.21 -6.67 -8.22
CA GLN A 66 31.85 -7.36 -6.97
C GLN A 66 30.39 -7.85 -6.97
N THR A 67 29.79 -8.00 -8.14
CA THR A 67 28.42 -8.47 -8.32
C THR A 67 28.42 -9.74 -9.16
N GLU A 68 27.47 -10.63 -8.87
CA GLU A 68 27.21 -11.83 -9.65
C GLU A 68 25.89 -11.69 -10.42
N GLU A 69 25.73 -12.49 -11.47
CA GLU A 69 24.48 -12.55 -12.22
C GLU A 69 23.43 -13.28 -11.39
N LEU A 70 22.22 -12.71 -11.34
CA LEU A 70 21.11 -13.32 -10.62
C LEU A 70 20.56 -14.48 -11.45
N ASP A 71 20.60 -15.70 -10.90
CA ASP A 71 19.93 -16.88 -11.45
C ASP A 71 18.56 -17.07 -10.78
N PRO A 72 17.44 -16.75 -11.46
CA PRO A 72 16.11 -16.83 -10.87
C PRO A 72 15.67 -18.26 -10.53
N ASP A 73 16.26 -19.29 -11.15
CA ASP A 73 15.91 -20.69 -10.89
C ASP A 73 16.52 -21.22 -9.59
N THR A 74 17.36 -20.40 -8.94
CA THR A 74 18.04 -20.71 -7.66
C THR A 74 17.57 -19.86 -6.49
N LEU A 75 16.53 -19.03 -6.68
CA LEU A 75 15.92 -18.17 -5.66
C LEU A 75 14.97 -18.90 -4.71
#